data_AF-A0AA40RA92-F1
#
_entry.id   AF-A0AA40RA92-F1
#
_cell.length_a   1.000
_cell.length_b   1.000
_cell.length_c   1.000
_cell.angle_alpha   90.00
_cell.angle_beta   90.00
_cell.angle_gamma   90.00
#
_symmetry.space_group_name_H-M   'P 1'
#
loop_
_entity.id
_entity.type
_entity.pdbx_description
1 polymer ?
#
loop_
_entity_poly.entity_id
_entity_poly.type
_entity_poly.pdbx_seq_one_letter_code
_entity_poly.pdbx_strand_id
1 'polypeptide(L)'
;MRVTVENGKALKVSGDPDHPPTQGVLCTKVSRYADRVHHPDRLTVPLKRIGAKGEGRFVPISWTEAFDECVFQAKANADSRANRTQFPRQTER
;
A
#
# COMPACT_ATOMS: atom_id res chain seq x y z
N MET A 1 10.99 15.15 -10.79
CA MET A 1 10.23 15.55 -9.58
C MET A 1 11.23 15.81 -8.48
N ARG A 2 11.02 16.83 -7.64
CA ARG A 2 11.88 17.15 -6.49
C ARG A 2 11.07 17.04 -5.21
N VAL A 3 11.70 16.60 -4.13
CA VAL A 3 11.10 16.47 -2.81
C VAL A 3 11.94 17.24 -1.81
N THR A 4 11.31 18.19 -1.09
CA THR A 4 11.95 18.88 0.03
C THR A 4 11.75 18.04 1.29
N VAL A 5 12.84 17.66 1.93
CA VAL A 5 12.85 16.84 3.15
C VAL A 5 13.50 17.62 4.28
N GLU A 6 12.88 17.61 5.45
CA GLU A 6 13.41 18.21 6.66
C GLU A 6 13.14 17.28 7.84
N ASN A 7 14.14 17.06 8.71
CA ASN A 7 14.01 16.16 9.87
C ASN A 7 13.48 14.77 9.51
N GLY A 8 13.89 14.23 8.35
CA GLY A 8 13.43 12.93 7.83
C GLY A 8 11.98 12.91 7.32
N LYS A 9 11.27 14.05 7.31
CA LYS A 9 9.89 14.18 6.81
C LYS A 9 9.86 14.88 5.46
N ALA A 10 9.16 14.30 4.49
CA ALA A 10 8.85 14.97 3.23
C ALA A 10 7.85 16.10 3.47
N LEU A 11 8.24 17.34 3.19
CA LEU A 11 7.41 18.53 3.38
C LEU A 11 6.70 18.97 2.11
N LYS A 12 7.37 18.85 0.96
CA LYS A 12 6.85 19.36 -0.32
C LYS A 12 7.30 18.49 -1.48
N VAL A 13 6.39 18.31 -2.43
CA VAL A 13 6.66 17.68 -3.73
C VAL A 13 6.46 18.72 -4.83
N SER A 14 7.49 18.97 -5.62
CA SER A 14 7.45 19.92 -6.74
C SER A 14 7.92 19.28 -8.04
N GLY A 15 7.49 19.85 -9.16
CA GLY A 15 8.02 19.43 -10.44
C GLY A 15 9.49 19.79 -10.57
N ASP A 16 10.19 19.03 -11.39
CA ASP A 16 11.57 19.34 -11.73
C ASP A 16 11.56 20.18 -13.02
N PRO A 17 12.01 21.44 -12.98
CA PRO A 17 12.03 22.31 -14.16
C PRO A 17 12.84 21.72 -15.32
N ASP A 18 13.87 20.94 -15.01
CA ASP A 18 14.79 20.36 -15.99
C ASP A 18 14.27 19.05 -16.59
N HIS A 19 13.11 18.57 -16.15
CA HIS A 19 12.51 17.33 -16.66
C HIS A 19 11.91 17.56 -18.06
N PRO A 20 12.47 17.01 -19.15
CA PRO A 20 12.09 17.40 -20.52
C PRO A 20 10.60 17.23 -20.85
N PRO A 21 9.91 16.15 -20.42
CA PRO A 21 8.50 15.97 -20.74
C PRO A 21 7.53 16.89 -20.00
N THR A 22 7.87 17.30 -18.76
CA THR A 22 6.89 17.99 -17.91
C THR A 22 7.33 19.41 -17.53
N GLN A 23 8.60 19.77 -17.71
CA GLN A 23 9.16 21.11 -17.50
C GLN A 23 8.69 21.75 -16.17
N GLY A 24 8.76 20.99 -15.07
CA GLY A 24 8.33 21.48 -13.77
C GLY A 24 6.82 21.40 -13.46
N VAL A 25 5.98 20.99 -14.40
CA VAL A 25 4.54 20.80 -14.16
C VAL A 25 4.29 19.48 -13.44
N LEU A 26 3.53 19.54 -12.35
CA LEU A 26 2.90 18.38 -11.71
C LEU A 26 1.39 18.56 -11.69
N CYS A 27 0.66 17.47 -11.90
CA CYS A 27 -0.78 17.48 -11.64
C CYS A 27 -1.08 17.56 -10.14
N THR A 28 -2.27 18.05 -9.80
CA THR A 28 -2.76 18.22 -8.42
C THR A 28 -2.66 16.96 -7.56
N LYS A 29 -2.75 15.78 -8.19
CA LYS A 29 -2.64 14.49 -7.48
C LYS A 29 -1.25 14.30 -6.89
N VAL A 30 -0.21 14.61 -7.66
CA VAL A 30 1.19 14.32 -7.27
C VAL A 30 1.77 15.43 -6.41
N SER A 31 1.38 16.68 -6.64
CA SER A 31 1.83 17.82 -5.81
C SER A 31 1.42 17.70 -4.34
N ARG A 32 0.39 16.90 -4.04
CA ARG A 32 -0.14 16.63 -2.68
C ARG A 32 0.29 15.28 -2.09
N TYR A 33 1.35 14.66 -2.58
CA TYR A 33 1.81 13.37 -2.04
C TYR A 33 2.29 13.46 -0.59
N ALA A 34 2.84 14.60 -0.15
CA ALA A 34 3.19 14.82 1.26
C ALA A 34 1.97 14.63 2.18
N ASP A 35 0.82 15.22 1.81
CA ASP A 35 -0.44 15.09 2.55
C ASP A 35 -0.88 13.63 2.67
N ARG A 36 -0.72 12.81 1.61
CA ARG A 36 -1.07 11.40 1.62
C ARG A 36 -0.12 10.56 2.47
N VAL A 37 1.18 10.87 2.45
CA VAL A 37 2.20 10.16 3.24
C VAL A 37 1.99 10.38 4.73
N HIS A 38 1.59 11.58 5.13
CA HIS A 38 1.40 11.98 6.53
C HIS A 38 -0.06 12.03 6.98
N HIS A 39 -0.99 11.49 6.18
CA HIS A 39 -2.40 11.49 6.52
C HIS A 39 -2.65 10.78 7.86
N PRO A 40 -3.52 11.29 8.76
CA PRO A 40 -3.78 10.67 10.05
C PRO A 40 -4.26 9.22 9.93
N ASP A 41 -5.06 8.92 8.91
CA ASP A 41 -5.59 7.56 8.66
C ASP A 41 -4.65 6.65 7.85
N ARG A 42 -3.38 7.04 7.69
CA ARG A 42 -2.40 6.19 6.98
C ARG A 42 -2.23 4.87 7.76
N LEU A 43 -2.38 3.74 7.06
CA LEU A 43 -2.05 2.44 7.61
C LEU A 43 -0.54 2.36 7.89
N THR A 44 -0.19 2.30 9.17
CA THR A 44 1.19 2.24 9.67
C THR A 44 1.53 0.93 10.36
N VAL A 45 0.51 0.11 10.66
CA VAL A 45 0.65 -1.20 11.29
C VAL A 45 -0.19 -2.23 10.55
N PRO A 46 0.20 -3.52 10.57
CA PRO A 46 -0.63 -4.60 10.05
C PRO A 46 -1.96 -4.70 10.82
N LEU A 47 -3.03 -5.03 10.09
CA LEU A 47 -4.39 -5.15 10.62
C LEU A 47 -4.98 -6.52 10.27
N LYS A 48 -5.43 -7.28 11.29
CA LYS A 48 -6.13 -8.55 11.12
C LYS A 48 -7.63 -8.36 11.14
N ARG A 49 -8.32 -8.93 10.15
CA ARG A 49 -9.79 -8.88 10.06
C ARG A 49 -10.40 -9.81 11.11
N ILE A 50 -11.35 -9.32 11.90
CA ILE A 50 -12.06 -10.08 12.95
C ILE A 50 -13.57 -10.25 12.69
N GLY A 51 -14.05 -9.79 11.55
CA GLY A 51 -15.46 -9.90 11.13
C GLY A 51 -15.61 -10.43 9.71
N ALA A 52 -16.84 -10.39 9.20
CA ALA A 52 -17.10 -10.78 7.81
C ALA A 52 -16.43 -9.83 6.82
N LYS A 53 -16.24 -10.29 5.58
CA LYS A 53 -15.68 -9.45 4.51
C LYS A 53 -16.62 -8.27 4.26
N GLY A 54 -16.10 -7.04 4.36
CA GLY A 54 -16.86 -5.82 4.11
C GLY A 54 -17.33 -5.09 5.37
N GLU A 55 -17.27 -5.72 6.55
CA GLU A 55 -17.69 -5.07 7.81
C GLU A 55 -16.70 -4.01 8.33
N GLY A 56 -15.50 -3.92 7.75
CA GLY A 56 -14.49 -2.96 8.21
C GLY A 56 -13.91 -3.24 9.61
N ARG A 57 -14.15 -4.42 10.18
CA ARG A 57 -13.70 -4.77 11.54
C ARG A 57 -12.30 -5.38 11.54
N PHE A 58 -11.34 -4.62 12.09
CA PHE A 58 -9.94 -5.01 12.18
C PHE A 58 -9.36 -4.76 13.56
N VAL A 59 -8.31 -5.50 13.90
CA VAL A 59 -7.47 -5.28 15.08
C VAL A 59 -6.01 -5.20 14.66
N PRO A 60 -5.20 -4.33 15.29
CA PRO A 60 -3.77 -4.27 15.01
C PRO A 60 -3.06 -5.54 15.48
N ILE A 61 -2.13 -6.02 14.66
CA ILE A 61 -1.28 -7.16 14.97
C ILE A 61 0.19 -6.81 14.69
N SER A 62 1.11 -7.59 15.26
CA SER A 62 2.54 -7.42 14.98
C SER A 62 2.89 -7.86 13.56
N TRP A 63 4.04 -7.41 13.05
CA TRP A 63 4.55 -7.88 11.75
C TRP A 63 4.84 -9.38 11.75
N THR A 64 5.40 -9.92 12.84
CA THR A 64 5.65 -11.36 12.98
C THR A 64 4.33 -12.15 12.89
N GLU A 65 3.32 -11.74 13.67
CA GLU A 65 2.00 -12.39 13.63
C GLU A 65 1.35 -12.27 12.25
N ALA A 66 1.51 -11.13 11.56
CA ALA A 66 0.97 -10.95 10.21
C ALA A 66 1.60 -11.93 9.20
N PHE A 67 2.91 -12.12 9.27
CA PHE A 67 3.60 -13.11 8.44
C PHE A 67 3.20 -14.54 8.78
N ASP A 68 3.12 -14.88 10.06
CA ASP A 68 2.73 -16.21 10.52
C ASP A 68 1.30 -16.55 10.06
N GLU A 69 0.37 -15.60 10.16
CA GLU A 69 -0.99 -15.73 9.66
C GLU A 69 -1.00 -15.95 8.14
N CYS A 70 -0.26 -15.15 7.38
CA CYS A 70 -0.17 -15.32 5.92
C CYS A 70 0.36 -16.71 5.53
N VAL A 71 1.40 -17.20 6.22
CA VAL A 71 1.97 -18.53 5.97
C VAL A 71 0.99 -19.63 6.36
N PHE A 72 0.35 -19.52 7.52
CA PHE A 72 -0.65 -20.46 7.98
C PHE A 72 -1.80 -20.59 6.98
N GLN A 73 -2.35 -19.46 6.54
CA GLN A 73 -3.42 -19.43 5.53
C GLN A 73 -2.95 -19.98 4.18
N ALA A 74 -1.73 -19.64 3.74
CA ALA A 74 -1.19 -20.17 2.49
C ALA A 74 -1.06 -21.71 2.51
N LYS A 75 -0.56 -22.27 3.62
CA LYS A 75 -0.45 -23.73 3.81
C LYS A 75 -1.81 -24.39 3.87
N ALA A 76 -2.74 -23.89 4.69
CA ALA A 76 -4.11 -24.40 4.76
C ALA A 76 -4.80 -24.37 3.39
N ASN A 77 -4.55 -23.33 2.59
CA ASN A 77 -5.06 -23.24 1.22
C ASN A 77 -4.36 -24.21 0.25
N ALA A 78 -3.07 -24.48 0.39
CA ALA A 78 -2.35 -25.46 -0.43
C ALA A 78 -2.82 -26.89 -0.12
N ASP A 79 -2.96 -27.22 1.17
CA ASP A 79 -3.43 -28.52 1.64
C ASP A 79 -4.89 -28.77 1.23
N SER A 80 -5.71 -27.72 1.16
CA SER A 80 -7.08 -27.78 0.64
C SER A 80 -7.19 -27.64 -0.88
N ARG A 81 -6.10 -27.30 -1.60
CA ARG A 81 -6.07 -27.08 -3.06
C ARG A 81 -4.92 -27.82 -3.74
N ALA A 82 -4.95 -29.15 -3.67
CA ALA A 82 -4.26 -29.99 -4.65
C ALA A 82 -4.68 -29.72 -6.13
N ASN A 83 -5.60 -28.79 -6.42
CA ASN A 83 -5.82 -28.31 -7.78
C ASN A 83 -6.45 -26.90 -7.82
N ARG A 84 -5.94 -26.06 -8.74
CA ARG A 84 -6.46 -24.75 -9.20
C ARG A 84 -5.86 -23.48 -8.57
N THR A 85 -4.89 -22.94 -9.33
CA THR A 85 -4.31 -21.60 -9.34
C THR A 85 -5.31 -20.50 -8.94
N GLN A 86 -4.98 -19.73 -7.91
CA GLN A 86 -5.91 -18.81 -7.25
C GLN A 86 -5.49 -17.33 -7.30
N PHE A 87 -4.75 -16.97 -8.35
CA PHE A 87 -4.80 -15.63 -8.87
C PHE A 87 -5.50 -15.76 -10.22
N PRO A 88 -6.71 -15.21 -10.43
CA PRO A 88 -7.24 -15.15 -11.77
C PRO A 88 -6.18 -14.44 -12.61
N ARG A 89 -5.63 -15.12 -13.63
CA ARG A 89 -4.85 -14.44 -14.66
C ARG A 89 -5.75 -13.31 -15.14
N GLN A 90 -5.35 -12.06 -14.88
CA GLN A 90 -5.96 -10.90 -15.50
C GLN A 90 -5.66 -11.07 -16.99
N THR A 91 -6.54 -11.76 -17.72
CA THR A 91 -6.42 -11.89 -19.16
C THR A 91 -6.58 -10.51 -19.75
N GLU A 92 -5.58 -10.17 -20.55
CA GLU A 92 -5.40 -8.92 -21.29
C GLU A 92 -6.70 -8.53 -22.02
N ARG A 93 -7.02 -7.24 -21.97
CA ARG A 93 -7.89 -6.59 -22.96
C ARG A 93 -7.03 -6.03 -24.07
#